data_AF-A0A2I0PX70-F1
#
_entry.id   AF-A0A2I0PX70-F1
#
_cell.length_a   1.000
_cell.length_b   1.000
_cell.length_c   1.000
_cell.angle_alpha   90.00
_cell.angle_beta   90.00
_cell.angle_gamma   90.00
#
_symmetry.space_group_name_H-M   'P 1'
#
loop_
_entity.id
_entity.type
_entity.pdbx_description
1 polymer ?
#
loop_
_entity_poly.entity_id
_entity_poly.type
_entity_poly.pdbx_seq_one_letter_code
_entity_poly.pdbx_strand_id
1 'polypeptide(L)'
;MIEDLIPWIRADRRDILQHVLIRFTDRKRCTGKNISEEDLSRIVRIDYWTDPDGRSLTYCPFFWRAEDGKVYCKIHDTKPKVCIGFTPWNEGIRDYALNCPACRNNSP
;
A
#
# COMPACT_ATOMS: atom_id res chain seq x y z
N MET A 1 -8.21 -3.51 -2.75
CA MET A 1 -9.61 -3.37 -3.19
C MET A 1 -9.89 -1.92 -3.53
N ILE A 2 -10.96 -1.62 -4.28
CA ILE A 2 -11.32 -0.22 -4.61
C ILE A 2 -11.53 0.61 -3.34
N GLU A 3 -12.09 0.01 -2.28
CA GLU A 3 -12.31 0.70 -0.99
C GLU A 3 -11.03 1.26 -0.36
N ASP A 4 -9.86 0.70 -0.65
CA ASP A 4 -8.58 1.22 -0.13
C ASP A 4 -8.23 2.58 -0.77
N LEU A 5 -8.67 2.84 -2.01
CA LEU A 5 -8.33 4.05 -2.76
C LEU A 5 -9.13 5.27 -2.31
N ILE A 6 -10.39 5.08 -1.90
CA ILE A 6 -11.30 6.15 -1.49
C ILE A 6 -10.69 7.08 -0.42
N PRO A 7 -10.24 6.57 0.74
CA PRO A 7 -9.68 7.43 1.77
C PRO A 7 -8.38 8.12 1.32
N TRP A 8 -7.59 7.49 0.44
CA TRP A 8 -6.34 8.07 -0.06
C TRP A 8 -6.58 9.19 -1.07
N ILE A 9 -7.58 9.03 -1.95
CA ILE A 9 -7.99 10.07 -2.89
C ILE A 9 -8.52 11.28 -2.12
N ARG A 10 -9.42 11.06 -1.15
CA ARG A 10 -10.02 12.13 -0.35
C ARG A 10 -9.00 12.93 0.47
N ALA A 11 -7.97 12.25 0.98
CA ALA A 11 -6.92 12.88 1.77
C ALA A 11 -5.71 13.34 0.93
N ASP A 12 -5.81 13.35 -0.41
CA ASP A 12 -4.74 13.69 -1.36
C ASP A 12 -3.41 12.99 -1.04
N ARG A 13 -3.46 11.70 -0.66
CA ARG A 13 -2.31 10.87 -0.30
C ARG A 13 -1.53 10.41 -1.52
N ARG A 14 -1.00 11.37 -2.28
CA ARG A 14 -0.19 11.14 -3.48
C ARG A 14 1.08 10.35 -3.18
N ASP A 15 1.59 10.49 -1.96
CA ASP A 15 2.71 9.71 -1.43
C ASP A 15 2.42 8.21 -1.45
N ILE A 16 1.16 7.80 -1.22
CA ILE A 16 0.69 6.41 -1.33
C ILE A 16 0.32 6.08 -2.77
N LEU A 17 -0.54 6.90 -3.37
CA LEU A 17 -1.18 6.67 -4.66
C LEU A 17 -0.18 6.57 -5.83
N GLN A 18 1.00 7.21 -5.74
CA GLN A 18 2.06 7.06 -6.74
C GLN A 18 2.60 5.63 -6.84
N HIS A 19 2.45 4.82 -5.79
CA HIS A 19 2.93 3.44 -5.72
C HIS A 19 1.83 2.42 -6.03
N VAL A 20 0.76 2.85 -6.71
CA VAL A 20 -0.35 1.98 -7.10
C VAL A 20 -0.54 2.11 -8.60
N LEU A 21 -0.56 0.99 -9.31
CA LEU A 21 -0.89 0.94 -10.72
C LEU A 21 -2.36 0.56 -10.91
N ILE A 22 -3.07 1.39 -11.65
CA ILE A 22 -4.49 1.24 -11.96
C ILE A 22 -4.63 0.84 -13.42
N ARG A 23 -5.47 -0.16 -13.70
CA ARG A 23 -5.91 -0.50 -15.05
C ARG A 23 -7.41 -0.30 -15.17
N PHE A 24 -7.82 0.30 -16.28
CA PHE A 24 -9.20 0.62 -16.57
C PHE A 24 -9.83 -0.36 -17.57
N THR A 25 -11.15 -0.30 -17.69
CA THR A 25 -11.94 -1.05 -18.68
C THR A 25 -11.51 -0.79 -20.12
N ASP A 26 -11.04 0.42 -20.44
CA ASP A 26 -10.54 0.81 -21.77
C ASP A 26 -9.09 0.37 -22.06
N ARG A 27 -8.53 -0.50 -21.21
CA ARG A 27 -7.14 -0.99 -21.24
C ARG A 27 -6.06 0.06 -21.01
N LYS A 28 -6.43 1.33 -20.73
CA LYS A 28 -5.46 2.32 -20.27
C LYS A 28 -4.99 1.96 -18.86
N ARG A 29 -3.79 2.42 -18.54
CA ARG A 29 -3.21 2.30 -17.21
C ARG A 29 -2.61 3.62 -16.77
N CYS A 30 -2.66 3.88 -15.48
CA CYS A 30 -1.99 5.02 -14.87
C CYS A 30 -1.61 4.71 -13.42
N THR A 31 -0.74 5.53 -12.85
CA THR A 31 -0.51 5.54 -11.42
C THR A 31 -1.72 6.10 -10.68
N GLY A 32 -2.01 5.62 -9.48
CA GLY A 32 -3.10 6.11 -8.64
C GLY A 32 -3.02 7.60 -8.32
N LYS A 33 -1.85 8.24 -8.42
CA LYS A 33 -1.75 9.71 -8.24
C LYS A 33 -2.52 10.52 -9.29
N ASN A 34 -2.96 9.88 -10.38
CA ASN A 34 -3.65 10.52 -11.50
C ASN A 34 -5.13 10.12 -11.60
N ILE A 35 -5.72 9.56 -10.54
CA ILE A 35 -7.14 9.17 -10.52
C ILE A 35 -7.94 10.02 -9.54
N SER A 36 -9.24 10.10 -9.81
CA SER A 36 -10.25 10.74 -8.96
C SER A 36 -11.32 9.73 -8.51
N GLU A 37 -12.26 10.15 -7.66
CA GLU A 37 -13.40 9.29 -7.26
C GLU A 37 -14.28 8.88 -8.47
N GLU A 38 -14.36 9.73 -9.50
CA GLU A 38 -15.14 9.46 -10.72
C GLU A 38 -14.58 8.27 -11.51
N ASP A 39 -13.26 8.07 -11.46
CA ASP A 39 -12.57 7.00 -12.17
C ASP A 39 -12.78 5.62 -11.54
N LEU A 40 -13.20 5.55 -10.28
CA LEU A 40 -13.29 4.30 -9.50
C LEU A 40 -14.18 3.25 -10.17
N SER A 41 -15.28 3.68 -10.77
CA SER A 41 -16.24 2.80 -11.47
C SER A 41 -15.64 2.10 -12.70
N ARG A 42 -14.54 2.62 -13.24
CA ARG A 42 -13.88 2.12 -14.46
C ARG A 42 -12.67 1.23 -14.13
N ILE A 43 -12.29 1.09 -12.86
CA ILE A 43 -11.12 0.33 -12.45
C ILE A 43 -11.42 -1.17 -12.55
N VAL A 44 -10.60 -1.90 -13.30
CA VAL A 44 -10.70 -3.37 -13.41
C VAL A 44 -9.60 -4.10 -12.65
N ARG A 45 -8.47 -3.42 -12.37
CA ARG A 45 -7.35 -4.00 -11.65
C ARG A 45 -6.56 -2.93 -10.91
N ILE A 46 -6.15 -3.29 -9.70
CA ILE A 46 -5.28 -2.49 -8.83
C ILE A 46 -4.06 -3.36 -8.52
N ASP A 47 -2.89 -2.94 -8.98
CA ASP A 47 -1.60 -3.54 -8.63
C ASP A 47 -0.95 -2.63 -7.58
N TYR A 48 -0.77 -3.13 -6.36
CA TYR A 48 -0.13 -2.37 -5.28
C TYR A 48 1.39 -2.46 -5.35
N TRP A 49 2.03 -1.41 -4.85
CA TRP A 49 3.46 -1.31 -4.62
C TRP A 49 4.24 -1.45 -5.92
N THR A 50 3.99 -0.51 -6.83
CA THR A 50 4.71 -0.39 -8.10
C THR A 50 5.60 0.85 -8.13
N ASP A 51 6.62 0.81 -8.97
CA ASP A 51 7.35 2.01 -9.39
C ASP A 51 6.50 2.84 -10.39
N PRO A 52 6.96 4.05 -10.79
CA PRO A 52 6.26 4.87 -11.77
C PRO A 52 6.10 4.25 -13.16
N ASP A 53 6.96 3.29 -13.53
CA ASP A 53 6.89 2.54 -14.80
C ASP A 53 5.88 1.36 -14.73
N GLY A 54 5.32 1.11 -13.54
CA GLY A 54 4.36 0.05 -13.27
C GLY A 54 4.99 -1.31 -13.00
N ARG A 55 6.29 -1.37 -12.67
CA ARG A 55 6.96 -2.59 -12.22
C ARG A 55 6.74 -2.78 -10.73
N SER A 56 6.55 -4.02 -10.29
CA SER A 56 6.42 -4.33 -8.86
C SER A 56 7.71 -3.94 -8.12
N LEU A 57 7.57 -3.26 -7.00
CA LEU A 57 8.67 -2.97 -6.09
C LEU A 57 9.09 -4.26 -5.39
N THR A 58 10.40 -4.42 -5.19
CA THR A 58 10.99 -5.52 -4.41
C THR A 58 11.13 -5.17 -2.92
N TYR A 59 10.72 -3.96 -2.53
CA TYR A 59 10.77 -3.44 -1.16
C TYR A 59 9.51 -2.65 -0.84
N CYS A 60 9.21 -2.46 0.45
CA CYS A 60 8.09 -1.61 0.88
C CYS A 60 8.52 -0.14 0.88
N PRO A 61 7.86 0.76 0.11
CA PRO A 61 8.22 2.18 0.05
C PRO A 61 7.89 2.95 1.34
N PHE A 62 7.05 2.39 2.22
CA PHE A 62 6.67 2.98 3.51
C PHE A 62 7.41 2.40 4.69
N PHE A 63 8.41 1.55 4.43
CA PHE A 63 9.31 1.05 5.46
C PHE A 63 10.19 2.19 5.98
N TRP A 64 10.27 2.32 7.31
CA TRP A 64 11.15 3.27 7.97
C TRP A 64 11.83 2.60 9.15
N ARG A 65 13.17 2.65 9.17
CA ARG A 65 13.97 2.27 10.34
C ARG A 65 14.34 3.56 11.07
N ALA A 66 13.92 3.67 12.32
CA ALA A 66 14.27 4.82 13.15
C ALA A 66 15.63 4.61 13.83
N GLU A 67 16.17 5.68 14.41
CA GLU A 67 17.46 5.68 15.10
C GLU A 67 17.47 4.79 16.36
N ASP A 68 16.30 4.50 16.94
CA ASP A 68 16.12 3.57 18.05
C ASP A 68 16.24 2.09 17.64
N GLY A 69 16.58 1.82 16.37
CA GLY A 69 16.72 0.48 15.80
C GLY A 69 15.40 -0.19 15.47
N LYS A 70 14.25 0.43 15.78
CA LYS A 70 12.92 -0.14 15.50
C LYS A 70 12.46 0.16 14.08
N VAL A 71 11.46 -0.61 13.65
CA VAL A 71 10.86 -0.55 12.33
C VAL A 71 9.43 -0.03 12.42
N TYR A 72 9.10 0.89 11.54
CA TYR A 72 7.80 1.55 11.47
C TYR A 72 7.26 1.53 10.04
N CYS A 73 5.93 1.57 9.94
CA CYS A 73 5.21 1.72 8.68
C CYS A 73 4.66 3.14 8.59
N LYS A 74 5.09 3.94 7.61
CA LYS A 74 4.66 5.34 7.44
C LYS A 74 3.17 5.51 7.10
N ILE A 75 2.49 4.43 6.73
CA ILE A 75 1.07 4.42 6.35
C ILE A 75 0.23 3.57 7.30
N HIS A 76 0.66 3.41 8.55
CA HIS A 76 0.06 2.48 9.50
C HIS A 76 -1.47 2.62 9.61
N ASP A 77 -1.95 3.85 9.79
CA ASP A 77 -3.38 4.15 9.99
C ASP A 77 -4.21 4.01 8.72
N THR A 78 -3.56 3.96 7.55
CA THR A 78 -4.22 3.92 6.24
C THR A 78 -3.76 2.71 5.42
N LYS A 79 -3.37 1.62 6.09
CA LYS A 79 -2.92 0.39 5.43
C LYS A 79 -4.02 -0.16 4.52
N PRO A 80 -3.72 -0.54 3.27
CA PRO A 80 -4.70 -1.23 2.46
C PRO A 80 -4.94 -2.65 2.96
N LYS A 81 -6.05 -3.23 2.53
CA LYS A 81 -6.39 -4.64 2.80
C LYS A 81 -5.26 -5.61 2.46
N VAL A 82 -4.50 -5.39 1.39
CA VAL A 82 -3.36 -6.26 1.02
C VAL A 82 -2.27 -6.30 2.10
N CYS A 83 -2.08 -5.22 2.87
CA CYS A 83 -1.12 -5.17 3.98
C CYS A 83 -1.66 -5.73 5.29
N ILE A 84 -2.98 -5.83 5.44
CA ILE A 84 -3.65 -6.39 6.63
C ILE A 84 -3.86 -7.90 6.45
N GLY A 85 -4.19 -8.32 5.24
CA GLY A 85 -4.28 -9.74 4.86
C GLY A 85 -2.91 -10.39 4.63
N PHE A 86 -1.83 -9.61 4.52
CA PHE A 86 -0.48 -10.14 4.59
C PHE A 86 -0.19 -10.54 6.03
N THR A 87 -0.38 -11.83 6.28
CA THR A 87 -0.20 -12.44 7.58
C THR A 87 1.30 -12.62 7.86
N PRO A 88 1.90 -11.91 8.82
CA PRO A 88 3.34 -11.94 9.08
C PRO A 88 3.86 -13.27 9.65
N TRP A 89 3.00 -14.28 9.83
CA TRP A 89 3.39 -15.65 10.16
C TRP A 89 3.80 -16.48 8.93
N ASN A 90 3.75 -15.91 7.72
CA ASN A 90 4.34 -16.53 6.54
C ASN A 90 5.88 -16.39 6.59
N GLU A 91 6.58 -17.53 6.70
CA GLU A 91 7.95 -17.62 7.24
C GLU A 91 9.05 -16.90 6.43
N GLY A 92 8.74 -16.43 5.22
CA GLY A 92 9.68 -15.71 4.36
C GLY A 92 9.88 -14.22 4.68
N ILE A 93 9.04 -13.61 5.54
CA ILE A 93 9.10 -12.15 5.88
C ILE A 93 9.19 -11.96 7.40
N ARG A 94 10.09 -12.69 8.06
CA ARG A 94 10.27 -12.62 9.51
C ARG A 94 10.92 -11.32 9.98
N ASP A 95 11.84 -10.75 9.21
CA ASP A 95 12.69 -9.65 9.70
C ASP A 95 11.96 -8.31 9.91
N TYR A 96 10.85 -8.10 9.19
CA TYR A 96 10.18 -6.81 9.14
C TYR A 96 8.99 -6.68 10.11
N ALA A 97 8.36 -7.79 10.47
CA ALA A 97 7.13 -7.80 11.28
C ALA A 97 7.39 -7.90 12.79
N LEU A 98 8.45 -8.60 13.22
CA LEU A 98 8.73 -8.92 14.63
C LEU A 98 9.09 -7.70 15.49
N ASN A 99 9.49 -6.58 14.87
CA ASN A 99 9.92 -5.36 15.56
C ASN A 99 8.94 -4.18 15.42
N CYS A 100 7.80 -4.37 14.77
CA CYS A 100 6.77 -3.33 14.65
C CYS A 100 5.97 -3.23 15.95
N PRO A 101 6.02 -2.10 16.69
CA PRO A 101 5.30 -1.96 17.97
C PRO A 101 3.79 -2.13 17.81
N ALA A 102 3.23 -1.69 16.68
CA ALA A 102 1.80 -1.81 16.40
C ALA A 102 1.35 -3.24 16.05
N CYS A 103 2.27 -4.14 15.68
CA CYS A 103 1.96 -5.56 15.52
C CYS A 103 1.91 -6.30 16.87
N ARG A 104 2.55 -5.77 17.93
CA ARG A 104 2.48 -6.35 19.29
C ARG A 104 1.15 -6.11 19.99
N ASN A 105 0.45 -5.02 19.65
CA ASN A 105 -0.83 -4.64 20.27
C ASN A 105 -2.07 -5.33 19.65
N ASN A 106 -1.90 -6.09 18.57
CA ASN A 106 -2.97 -6.83 17.90
C ASN A 106 -2.85 -8.35 18.09
N SER A 107 -2.04 -8.81 19.05
CA SER A 107 -2.12 -10.18 19.55
C SER A 107 -3.29 -10.27 20.54
N PRO A 108 -4.19 -11.27 20.41
CA PRO A 108 -5.20 -11.53 21.42
C PRO A 108 -4.58 -11.90 22.77
#